data_AF-A0A7C5FXG7-F1
#
_entry.id   AF-A0A7C5FXG7-F1
#
_cell.length_a   1.000
_cell.length_b   1.000
_cell.length_c   1.000
_cell.angle_alpha   90.00
_cell.angle_beta   90.00
_cell.angle_gamma   90.00
#
_symmetry.space_group_name_H-M   'P 1'
#
loop_
_entity.id
_entity.type
_entity.pdbx_description
1 polymer ?
#
loop_
_entity_poly.entity_id
_entity_poly.type
_entity_poly.pdbx_seq_one_letter_code
_entity_poly.pdbx_strand_id
1 'polypeptide(L)'
;MPSINQKNVTVTLDAPQNVKVTEFTKHNLGVATMQCLDEVRARVLGIPGPKGEDGDGGSGGGSYTNFTPVPETIGGIEAGSTFDDEPLTGMQDKLLYPFQFPAFTSFSIQGQSTTLEVGQAVTGGIRTFQWNTSNQENIIDDDIKIIQGFTVLINGTANDGSEDLDIGSDIVKTSATSQRWSIETHNTQFDTFSRNFNVNWRWRVHYGNHLNPSLIEADVLALSNSLLATGYARTYNFPAQEGYKYICYPTSFGLYSKADDPDTGFQVAMQAPVILSVMNSHGVATDYYINRTTNVINGEINIRLS
;
A
#
# COMPACT_ATOMS: atom_id res chain seq x y z
N MET A 1 -60.51 -57.01 24.35
CA MET A 1 -60.11 -55.59 24.19
C MET A 1 -58.63 -55.48 24.54
N PRO A 2 -57.84 -54.67 23.80
CA PRO A 2 -56.38 -54.76 23.80
C PRO A 2 -55.75 -54.00 24.98
N SER A 3 -54.63 -54.52 25.48
CA SER A 3 -53.77 -53.87 26.46
C SER A 3 -53.05 -52.67 25.83
N ILE A 4 -53.26 -51.47 26.37
CA ILE A 4 -52.48 -50.29 25.98
C ILE A 4 -51.14 -50.35 26.72
N ASN A 5 -50.05 -50.50 25.97
CA ASN A 5 -48.69 -50.39 26.48
C ASN A 5 -48.47 -49.00 27.09
N GLN A 6 -48.21 -48.93 28.40
CA GLN A 6 -47.75 -47.70 29.04
C GLN A 6 -46.36 -47.34 28.48
N LYS A 7 -46.30 -46.28 27.68
CA LYS A 7 -45.02 -45.64 27.33
C LYS A 7 -44.54 -44.87 28.55
N ASN A 8 -43.37 -45.23 29.07
CA ASN A 8 -42.67 -44.41 30.05
C ASN A 8 -42.28 -43.09 29.39
N VAL A 9 -42.77 -41.97 29.93
CA VAL A 9 -42.35 -40.63 29.53
C VAL A 9 -41.17 -40.25 30.42
N THR A 10 -39.98 -40.21 29.86
CA THR A 10 -38.80 -39.66 30.53
C THR A 10 -38.83 -38.15 30.36
N VAL A 11 -38.98 -37.41 31.45
CA VAL A 11 -38.86 -35.95 31.47
C VAL A 11 -37.46 -35.60 31.96
N THR A 12 -36.62 -35.07 31.07
CA THR A 12 -35.31 -34.52 31.45
C THR A 12 -35.49 -33.03 31.71
N LEU A 13 -35.18 -32.59 32.93
CA LEU A 13 -35.17 -31.18 33.31
C LEU A 13 -33.71 -30.72 33.38
N ASP A 14 -33.33 -29.77 32.53
CA ASP A 14 -32.05 -29.05 32.66
C ASP A 14 -32.31 -27.85 33.57
N ALA A 15 -32.03 -28.00 34.86
CA ALA A 15 -32.13 -26.92 35.84
C ALA A 15 -30.72 -26.46 36.25
N PRO A 16 -30.47 -25.14 36.37
CA PRO A 16 -29.27 -24.63 37.02
C PRO A 16 -29.16 -25.19 38.45
N GLN A 17 -27.92 -25.38 38.92
CA GLN A 17 -27.46 -26.21 40.06
C GLN A 17 -28.13 -26.05 41.45
N ASN A 18 -29.25 -25.34 41.64
CA ASN A 18 -29.82 -25.05 42.97
C ASN A 18 -31.33 -25.30 43.13
N VAL A 19 -31.95 -26.22 42.36
CA VAL A 19 -33.37 -26.56 42.56
C VAL A 19 -33.54 -27.96 43.15
N LYS A 20 -34.06 -28.04 44.39
CA LYS A 20 -34.45 -29.30 45.04
C LYS A 20 -35.89 -29.64 44.63
N VAL A 21 -36.07 -30.73 43.89
CA VAL A 21 -37.40 -31.27 43.60
C VAL A 21 -37.86 -32.13 44.78
N THR A 22 -39.01 -31.80 45.36
CA THR A 22 -39.57 -32.55 46.50
C THR A 22 -40.92 -33.13 46.07
N GLU A 23 -40.91 -34.44 45.81
CA GLU A 23 -42.05 -35.35 45.52
C GLU A 23 -42.86 -35.19 44.21
N PHE A 24 -43.23 -36.35 43.66
CA PHE A 24 -44.20 -36.50 42.57
C PHE A 24 -45.46 -37.18 43.11
N THR A 25 -46.58 -36.47 43.19
CA THR A 25 -47.88 -37.08 43.52
C THR A 25 -48.65 -37.40 42.25
N LYS A 26 -48.90 -38.68 42.00
CA LYS A 26 -49.65 -39.17 40.83
C LYS A 26 -51.16 -39.05 41.09
N HIS A 27 -51.83 -38.08 40.46
CA HIS A 27 -53.29 -38.10 40.33
C HIS A 27 -53.69 -38.68 38.96
N ASN A 28 -54.76 -39.48 38.95
CA ASN A 28 -55.21 -40.31 37.82
C ASN A 28 -55.77 -39.55 36.59
N LEU A 29 -55.49 -38.26 36.45
CA LEU A 29 -55.79 -37.47 35.25
C LEU A 29 -54.59 -36.55 35.05
N GLY A 30 -53.93 -36.66 33.90
CA GLY A 30 -52.58 -36.14 33.61
C GLY A 30 -52.44 -34.61 33.69
N VAL A 31 -52.42 -34.06 34.90
CA VAL A 31 -52.04 -32.69 35.20
C VAL A 31 -51.05 -32.72 36.36
N ALA A 32 -49.82 -32.28 36.09
CA ALA A 32 -48.83 -31.99 37.13
C ALA A 32 -48.88 -30.49 37.41
N THR A 33 -49.18 -30.10 38.65
CA THR A 33 -49.07 -28.71 39.10
C THR A 33 -47.73 -28.47 39.77
N MET A 34 -46.96 -27.50 39.25
CA MET A 34 -45.77 -26.95 39.91
C MET A 34 -46.14 -25.66 40.62
N GLN A 35 -45.79 -25.53 41.90
CA GLN A 35 -45.64 -24.22 42.54
C GLN A 35 -44.16 -23.84 42.47
N CYS A 36 -43.84 -22.85 41.63
CA CYS A 36 -42.54 -22.20 41.60
C CYS A 36 -42.68 -20.77 42.11
N LEU A 37 -41.81 -20.39 43.06
CA LEU A 37 -41.52 -19.00 43.38
C LEU A 37 -40.64 -18.47 42.25
N ASP A 38 -41.08 -17.37 41.66
CA ASP A 38 -40.50 -16.59 40.57
C ASP A 38 -40.53 -17.21 39.16
N GLU A 39 -40.76 -16.32 38.20
CA GLU A 39 -41.33 -16.53 36.86
C GLU A 39 -40.55 -17.53 35.99
N VAL A 40 -41.07 -18.76 35.86
CA VAL A 40 -40.66 -19.71 34.81
C VAL A 40 -41.81 -19.87 33.81
N ARG A 41 -41.67 -19.31 32.61
CA ARG A 41 -42.60 -19.50 31.50
C ARG A 41 -42.41 -20.90 30.89
N ALA A 42 -43.30 -21.84 31.22
CA ALA A 42 -43.35 -23.14 30.56
C ALA A 42 -43.90 -22.96 29.13
N ARG A 43 -43.09 -23.30 28.11
CA ARG A 43 -43.54 -23.37 26.72
C ARG A 43 -43.86 -24.82 26.39
N VAL A 44 -45.13 -25.13 26.11
CA VAL A 44 -45.52 -26.43 25.56
C VAL A 44 -45.03 -26.47 24.12
N LEU A 45 -43.99 -27.25 23.85
CA LEU A 45 -43.57 -27.55 22.48
C LEU A 45 -44.63 -28.47 21.87
N GLY A 46 -45.22 -28.05 20.74
CA GLY A 46 -46.25 -28.79 20.05
C GLY A 46 -45.82 -30.21 19.70
N ILE A 47 -46.79 -31.12 19.68
CA ILE A 47 -46.60 -32.51 19.25
C ILE A 47 -46.13 -32.46 17.78
N PRO A 48 -44.97 -33.03 17.41
CA PRO A 48 -44.55 -33.06 16.02
C PRO A 48 -45.61 -33.78 15.20
N GLY A 49 -46.04 -33.19 14.08
CA GLY A 49 -46.90 -33.85 13.10
C GLY A 49 -46.23 -35.12 12.54
N PRO A 50 -46.99 -36.00 11.85
CA PRO A 50 -46.41 -37.20 11.25
C PRO A 50 -45.22 -36.81 10.38
N LYS A 51 -44.07 -37.42 10.66
CA LYS A 51 -42.85 -37.30 9.87
C LYS A 51 -43.22 -37.74 8.44
N GLY A 52 -43.20 -36.80 7.49
CA GLY A 52 -43.26 -37.15 6.07
C GLY A 52 -42.11 -38.10 5.75
N GLU A 53 -42.31 -38.96 4.74
CA GLU A 53 -41.26 -39.90 4.30
C GLU A 53 -39.94 -39.15 4.15
N ASP A 54 -38.92 -39.66 4.85
CA ASP A 54 -37.57 -39.15 4.74
C ASP A 54 -37.20 -39.19 3.26
N GLY A 55 -37.16 -38.01 2.63
CA GLY A 55 -36.59 -37.87 1.30
C GLY A 55 -35.18 -38.42 1.37
N ASP A 56 -34.94 -39.47 0.58
CA ASP A 56 -33.65 -40.12 0.46
C ASP A 56 -32.59 -39.03 0.24
N GLY A 57 -31.71 -38.88 1.23
CA GLY A 57 -30.66 -37.87 1.20
C GLY A 57 -29.76 -38.19 0.03
N GLY A 58 -29.87 -37.39 -1.05
CA GLY A 58 -28.98 -37.44 -2.20
C GLY A 58 -27.54 -37.16 -1.79
N SER A 59 -26.86 -38.19 -1.32
CA SER A 59 -25.44 -38.22 -1.05
C SER A 59 -24.72 -38.46 -2.36
N GLY A 60 -24.29 -37.38 -3.01
CA GLY A 60 -23.57 -37.44 -4.26
C GLY A 60 -23.38 -36.07 -4.86
N GLY A 61 -22.60 -35.21 -4.20
CA GLY A 61 -21.95 -34.14 -4.94
C GLY A 61 -21.09 -34.80 -6.00
N GLY A 62 -21.56 -34.82 -7.26
CA GLY A 62 -20.85 -35.51 -8.33
C GLY A 62 -19.42 -34.99 -8.44
N SER A 63 -18.47 -35.90 -8.66
CA SER A 63 -17.12 -35.54 -9.05
C SER A 63 -17.01 -35.49 -10.58
N TYR A 64 -16.02 -34.75 -11.06
CA TYR A 64 -15.72 -34.58 -12.46
C TYR A 64 -14.28 -35.04 -12.73
N THR A 65 -14.15 -35.96 -13.67
CA THR A 65 -12.86 -36.45 -14.15
C THR A 65 -12.74 -36.15 -15.63
N ASN A 66 -11.71 -35.40 -16.00
CA ASN A 66 -11.30 -35.18 -17.38
C ASN A 66 -9.78 -34.97 -17.42
N PHE A 67 -9.08 -35.99 -17.90
CA PHE A 67 -7.63 -35.96 -18.09
C PHE A 67 -7.19 -35.17 -19.33
N THR A 68 -8.14 -34.67 -20.13
CA THR A 68 -7.83 -33.77 -21.24
C THR A 68 -7.44 -32.42 -20.67
N PRO A 69 -6.23 -31.90 -20.95
CA PRO A 69 -5.82 -30.60 -20.44
C PRO A 69 -6.75 -29.49 -20.91
N VAL A 70 -7.09 -28.57 -20.00
CA VAL A 70 -7.89 -27.38 -20.31
C VAL A 70 -7.14 -26.54 -21.37
N PRO A 71 -7.75 -26.18 -22.51
CA PRO A 71 -7.03 -25.56 -23.63
C PRO A 71 -6.66 -24.09 -23.39
N GLU A 72 -7.43 -23.38 -22.58
CA GLU A 72 -7.22 -21.95 -22.25
C GLU A 72 -7.64 -21.67 -20.80
N THR A 73 -7.04 -20.67 -20.16
CA THR A 73 -7.38 -20.31 -18.78
C THR A 73 -8.82 -19.77 -18.70
N ILE A 74 -9.65 -20.36 -17.84
CA ILE A 74 -11.05 -19.96 -17.62
C ILE A 74 -11.32 -19.77 -16.12
N GLY A 75 -11.70 -18.56 -15.71
CA GLY A 75 -11.80 -18.22 -14.28
C GLY A 75 -10.45 -18.47 -13.58
N GLY A 76 -10.44 -19.32 -12.56
CA GLY A 76 -9.25 -19.73 -11.81
C GLY A 76 -8.67 -21.08 -12.25
N ILE A 77 -9.13 -21.64 -13.37
CA ILE A 77 -8.64 -22.89 -13.93
C ILE A 77 -7.62 -22.54 -15.02
N GLU A 78 -6.34 -22.83 -14.77
CA GLU A 78 -5.26 -22.53 -15.70
C GLU A 78 -5.25 -23.45 -16.93
N ALA A 79 -4.84 -22.92 -18.08
CA ALA A 79 -4.56 -23.73 -19.26
C ALA A 79 -3.55 -24.85 -18.93
N GLY A 80 -3.84 -26.07 -19.37
CA GLY A 80 -3.04 -27.26 -19.07
C GLY A 80 -3.50 -28.04 -17.84
N SER A 81 -4.39 -27.48 -17.00
CA SER A 81 -4.96 -28.20 -15.85
C SER A 81 -5.76 -29.43 -16.31
N THR A 82 -5.80 -30.47 -15.49
CA THR A 82 -6.66 -31.65 -15.69
C THR A 82 -7.49 -31.87 -14.42
N PHE A 83 -8.54 -32.70 -14.52
CA PHE A 83 -9.42 -32.99 -13.40
C PHE A 83 -9.43 -34.49 -13.13
N ASP A 84 -9.18 -34.88 -11.89
CA ASP A 84 -9.23 -36.26 -11.42
C ASP A 84 -10.04 -36.33 -10.13
N ASP A 85 -11.27 -36.85 -10.23
CA ASP A 85 -12.23 -36.97 -9.12
C ASP A 85 -12.50 -35.65 -8.39
N GLU A 86 -12.43 -34.52 -9.12
CA GLU A 86 -12.61 -33.19 -8.56
C GLU A 86 -14.10 -32.92 -8.26
N PRO A 87 -14.48 -32.55 -7.02
CA PRO A 87 -15.87 -32.23 -6.70
C PRO A 87 -16.42 -31.11 -7.59
N LEU A 88 -17.63 -31.27 -8.12
CA LEU A 88 -18.26 -30.26 -8.98
C LEU A 88 -18.39 -28.89 -8.30
N THR A 89 -18.56 -28.85 -6.98
CA THR A 89 -18.55 -27.60 -6.20
C THR A 89 -17.17 -26.93 -6.23
N GLY A 90 -16.09 -27.70 -6.05
CA GLY A 90 -14.72 -27.18 -6.15
C GLY A 90 -14.38 -26.65 -7.54
N MET A 91 -14.89 -27.28 -8.60
CA MET A 91 -14.77 -26.74 -9.95
C MET A 91 -15.55 -25.43 -10.15
N GLN A 92 -16.78 -25.35 -9.63
CA GLN A 92 -17.60 -24.14 -9.70
C GLN A 92 -16.93 -22.99 -8.92
N ASP A 93 -16.37 -23.26 -7.75
CA ASP A 93 -15.65 -22.27 -6.96
C ASP A 93 -14.40 -21.77 -7.70
N LYS A 94 -13.59 -22.68 -8.26
CA LYS A 94 -12.43 -22.30 -9.10
C LYS A 94 -12.85 -21.43 -10.29
N LEU A 95 -14.02 -21.69 -10.89
CA LEU A 95 -14.50 -20.95 -12.07
C LEU A 95 -15.13 -19.59 -11.72
N LEU A 96 -15.99 -19.55 -10.71
CA LEU A 96 -16.83 -18.39 -10.36
C LEU A 96 -16.19 -17.47 -9.33
N TYR A 97 -15.31 -18.01 -8.48
CA TYR A 97 -14.61 -17.31 -7.41
C TYR A 97 -13.09 -17.53 -7.53
N PRO A 98 -12.48 -17.12 -8.65
CA PRO A 98 -11.04 -17.27 -8.84
C PRO A 98 -10.26 -16.53 -7.77
N PHE A 99 -9.09 -17.08 -7.43
CA PHE A 99 -8.15 -16.46 -6.49
C PHE A 99 -7.85 -15.01 -6.90
N GLN A 100 -8.00 -14.08 -5.94
CA GLN A 100 -7.76 -12.66 -6.16
C GLN A 100 -6.38 -12.30 -5.58
N PHE A 101 -5.39 -12.08 -6.45
CA PHE A 101 -4.04 -11.74 -6.03
C PHE A 101 -4.02 -10.47 -5.16
N PRO A 102 -3.50 -10.53 -3.92
CA PRO A 102 -3.32 -9.34 -3.11
C PRO A 102 -2.16 -8.49 -3.64
N ALA A 103 -2.20 -7.20 -3.31
CA ALA A 103 -1.12 -6.26 -3.62
C ALA A 103 -1.08 -5.12 -2.61
N PHE A 104 0.10 -4.53 -2.39
CA PHE A 104 0.22 -3.26 -1.67
C PHE A 104 -0.29 -2.11 -2.54
N THR A 105 -1.38 -1.47 -2.14
CA THR A 105 -1.96 -0.30 -2.83
C THR A 105 -1.34 1.03 -2.37
N SER A 106 -0.65 1.05 -1.23
CA SER A 106 0.24 2.15 -0.79
C SER A 106 1.40 1.62 0.08
N PHE A 107 2.47 2.42 0.21
CA PHE A 107 3.53 2.23 1.20
C PHE A 107 4.29 3.56 1.39
N SER A 108 4.40 4.05 2.62
CA SER A 108 5.00 5.35 2.93
C SER A 108 5.47 5.46 4.38
N ILE A 109 6.31 6.46 4.66
CA ILE A 109 6.63 6.89 6.02
C ILE A 109 5.86 8.18 6.29
N GLN A 110 5.11 8.25 7.39
CA GLN A 110 4.26 9.39 7.71
C GLN A 110 5.09 10.69 7.77
N GLY A 111 4.62 11.71 7.06
CA GLY A 111 5.25 13.03 7.00
C GLY A 111 6.59 13.10 6.25
N GLN A 112 7.06 12.01 5.62
CA GLN A 112 8.33 11.99 4.92
C GLN A 112 8.17 12.33 3.43
N SER A 113 8.83 13.40 2.97
CA SER A 113 8.92 13.73 1.54
C SER A 113 9.76 12.68 0.79
N THR A 114 9.34 12.34 -0.43
CA THR A 114 10.05 11.44 -1.35
C THR A 114 11.19 12.13 -2.12
N THR A 115 11.28 13.46 -2.03
CA THR A 115 12.34 14.25 -2.65
C THR A 115 12.90 15.23 -1.63
N LEU A 116 14.21 15.18 -1.45
CA LEU A 116 14.95 16.03 -0.54
C LEU A 116 16.11 16.69 -1.28
N GLU A 117 16.58 17.81 -0.75
CA GLU A 117 17.83 18.40 -1.22
C GLU A 117 19.04 17.64 -0.65
N VAL A 118 20.12 17.51 -1.42
CA VAL A 118 21.40 16.97 -0.92
C VAL A 118 21.79 17.66 0.40
N GLY A 119 22.15 16.89 1.42
CA GLY A 119 22.45 17.37 2.77
C GLY A 119 21.24 17.46 3.71
N GLN A 120 20.01 17.47 3.20
CA GLN A 120 18.81 17.42 4.04
C GLN A 120 18.67 16.03 4.68
N ALA A 121 18.25 15.95 5.93
CA ALA A 121 18.07 14.68 6.64
C ALA A 121 16.67 14.08 6.43
N VAL A 122 16.60 12.75 6.36
CA VAL A 122 15.45 12.01 6.89
C VAL A 122 15.71 11.85 8.39
N THR A 123 14.87 12.45 9.21
CA THR A 123 14.99 12.35 10.68
C THR A 123 14.88 10.90 11.11
N GLY A 124 15.86 10.44 11.88
CA GLY A 124 15.94 9.09 12.44
C GLY A 124 14.96 8.86 13.58
N GLY A 125 15.22 7.81 14.35
CA GLY A 125 14.40 7.34 15.45
C GLY A 125 13.17 6.59 14.97
N ILE A 126 12.17 6.51 15.86
CA ILE A 126 10.89 5.85 15.59
C ILE A 126 10.11 6.65 14.55
N ARG A 127 9.72 5.97 13.46
CA ARG A 127 8.91 6.49 12.36
C ARG A 127 7.72 5.59 12.11
N THR A 128 6.57 6.19 11.85
CA THR A 128 5.35 5.47 11.48
C THR A 128 5.38 5.14 9.99
N PHE A 129 5.49 3.86 9.67
CA PHE A 129 5.27 3.30 8.34
C PHE A 129 3.78 3.05 8.15
N GLN A 130 3.25 3.35 6.96
CA GLN A 130 1.85 3.16 6.63
C GLN A 130 1.71 2.50 5.26
N TRP A 131 0.80 1.54 5.14
CA TRP A 131 0.49 0.84 3.90
C TRP A 131 -0.98 0.45 3.84
N ASN A 132 -1.40 0.07 2.63
CA ASN A 132 -2.71 -0.48 2.36
C ASN A 132 -2.53 -1.68 1.45
N THR A 133 -3.42 -2.65 1.55
CA THR A 133 -3.44 -3.89 0.74
C THR A 133 -4.79 -4.08 0.06
N SER A 134 -4.82 -4.91 -0.98
CA SER A 134 -6.05 -5.46 -1.58
C SER A 134 -6.19 -6.94 -1.25
N ASN A 135 -7.41 -7.48 -1.28
CA ASN A 135 -7.72 -8.91 -1.12
C ASN A 135 -7.10 -9.49 0.17
N GLN A 136 -7.42 -8.87 1.31
CA GLN A 136 -6.79 -9.13 2.61
C GLN A 136 -6.88 -10.60 3.04
N GLU A 137 -7.99 -11.24 2.71
CA GLU A 137 -8.27 -12.65 2.97
C GLU A 137 -7.29 -13.62 2.28
N ASN A 138 -6.57 -13.14 1.26
CA ASN A 138 -5.59 -13.92 0.51
C ASN A 138 -4.14 -13.61 0.91
N ILE A 139 -3.92 -12.92 2.03
CA ILE A 139 -2.59 -12.59 2.58
C ILE A 139 -2.32 -13.50 3.77
N ILE A 140 -1.08 -13.99 3.90
CA ILE A 140 -0.68 -14.77 5.08
C ILE A 140 -0.66 -13.86 6.32
N ASP A 141 -1.30 -14.31 7.39
CA ASP A 141 -1.29 -13.61 8.68
C ASP A 141 0.13 -13.52 9.25
N ASP A 142 0.43 -12.42 9.93
CA ASP A 142 1.70 -12.19 10.62
C ASP A 142 2.94 -12.40 9.71
N ASP A 143 2.89 -11.95 8.45
CA ASP A 143 3.95 -12.13 7.45
C ASP A 143 4.44 -10.81 6.83
N ILE A 144 4.08 -9.65 7.40
CA ILE A 144 4.63 -8.37 6.92
C ILE A 144 6.10 -8.27 7.31
N LYS A 145 6.92 -7.87 6.33
CA LYS A 145 8.34 -7.59 6.48
C LYS A 145 8.68 -6.23 5.90
N ILE A 146 9.36 -5.38 6.67
CA ILE A 146 9.86 -4.09 6.20
C ILE A 146 11.39 -4.07 6.25
N ILE A 147 11.99 -3.62 5.16
CA ILE A 147 13.43 -3.62 4.92
C ILE A 147 13.89 -2.21 4.59
N GLN A 148 15.00 -1.79 5.18
CA GLN A 148 15.74 -0.57 4.85
C GLN A 148 17.06 -0.95 4.18
N GLY A 149 17.15 -0.78 2.85
CA GLY A 149 18.30 -1.28 2.09
C GLY A 149 18.45 -2.79 2.20
N PHE A 150 19.40 -3.26 3.02
CA PHE A 150 19.62 -4.68 3.32
C PHE A 150 19.27 -5.06 4.76
N THR A 151 18.87 -4.09 5.59
CA THR A 151 18.54 -4.30 6.99
C THR A 151 17.05 -4.57 7.13
N VAL A 152 16.68 -5.72 7.71
CA VAL A 152 15.30 -6.01 8.09
C VAL A 152 14.98 -5.18 9.34
N LEU A 153 13.98 -4.30 9.25
CA LEU A 153 13.49 -3.49 10.37
C LEU A 153 12.45 -4.25 11.19
N ILE A 154 11.58 -4.98 10.51
CA ILE A 154 10.58 -5.87 11.11
C ILE A 154 10.33 -7.06 10.20
N ASN A 155 9.94 -8.19 10.78
CA ASN A 155 9.55 -9.39 10.08
C ASN A 155 8.53 -10.15 10.91
N GLY A 156 7.46 -10.58 10.25
CA GLY A 156 6.41 -11.40 10.85
C GLY A 156 5.43 -10.59 11.69
N THR A 157 5.02 -9.42 11.23
CA THR A 157 3.96 -8.62 11.88
C THR A 157 2.65 -8.70 11.11
N ALA A 158 1.55 -8.37 11.80
CA ALA A 158 0.22 -8.36 11.25
C ALA A 158 0.10 -7.37 10.09
N ASN A 159 -0.79 -7.68 9.14
CA ASN A 159 -1.13 -6.76 8.06
C ASN A 159 -2.28 -5.82 8.49
N ASP A 160 -2.00 -4.90 9.41
CA ASP A 160 -2.96 -3.95 9.99
C ASP A 160 -2.86 -2.52 9.40
N GLY A 161 -1.89 -2.29 8.52
CA GLY A 161 -1.71 -1.06 7.74
C GLY A 161 -0.75 -0.04 8.36
N SER A 162 -0.20 -0.27 9.55
CA SER A 162 0.71 0.70 10.18
C SER A 162 1.64 0.10 11.22
N GLU A 163 2.91 0.50 11.19
CA GLU A 163 3.89 0.11 12.22
C GLU A 163 4.86 1.23 12.56
N ASP A 164 5.22 1.33 13.83
CA ASP A 164 6.21 2.27 14.34
C ASP A 164 7.58 1.57 14.44
N LEU A 165 8.50 1.95 13.55
CA LEU A 165 9.83 1.32 13.45
C LEU A 165 10.95 2.34 13.66
N ASP A 166 11.96 1.97 14.44
CA ASP A 166 13.18 2.75 14.58
C ASP A 166 14.08 2.57 13.35
N ILE A 167 14.32 3.64 12.60
CA ILE A 167 15.22 3.65 11.43
C ILE A 167 16.68 4.00 11.79
N GLY A 168 16.97 4.17 13.10
CA GLY A 168 18.29 4.49 13.62
C GLY A 168 18.59 5.99 13.60
N SER A 169 19.85 6.36 13.35
CA SER A 169 20.25 7.77 13.24
C SER A 169 19.67 8.45 12.00
N ASP A 170 19.69 9.79 11.98
CA ASP A 170 19.36 10.58 10.80
C ASP A 170 20.09 10.07 9.55
N ILE A 171 19.34 9.93 8.45
CA ILE A 171 19.90 9.53 7.16
C ILE A 171 20.14 10.79 6.35
N VAL A 172 21.41 11.11 6.14
CA VAL A 172 21.85 12.24 5.34
C VAL A 172 22.65 11.75 4.15
N LYS A 173 22.40 12.29 2.96
CA LYS A 173 23.20 12.04 1.77
C LYS A 173 23.85 13.33 1.31
N THR A 174 25.17 13.31 1.14
CA THR A 174 25.99 14.45 0.71
C THR A 174 26.23 14.49 -0.80
N SER A 175 25.61 13.58 -1.55
CA SER A 175 25.57 13.55 -3.01
C SER A 175 24.17 13.15 -3.48
N ALA A 176 23.85 13.44 -4.74
CA ALA A 176 22.58 13.00 -5.34
C ALA A 176 22.50 11.47 -5.36
N THR A 177 21.50 10.89 -4.71
CA THR A 177 21.30 9.44 -4.55
C THR A 177 19.91 9.16 -3.98
N SER A 178 19.60 7.91 -3.67
CA SER A 178 18.33 7.52 -3.04
C SER A 178 18.53 6.65 -1.80
N GLN A 179 17.50 6.65 -0.95
CA GLN A 179 17.30 5.67 0.12
C GLN A 179 16.00 4.94 -0.15
N ARG A 180 16.04 3.61 -0.09
CA ARG A 180 14.89 2.74 -0.34
C ARG A 180 14.49 2.02 0.94
N TRP A 181 13.18 1.98 1.16
CA TRP A 181 12.51 1.04 2.03
C TRP A 181 11.62 0.15 1.18
N SER A 182 11.49 -1.11 1.59
CA SER A 182 10.67 -2.11 0.92
C SER A 182 9.77 -2.77 1.96
N ILE A 183 8.51 -2.97 1.59
CA ILE A 183 7.56 -3.82 2.31
C ILE A 183 7.32 -5.06 1.46
N GLU A 184 7.33 -6.22 2.10
CA GLU A 184 7.21 -7.55 1.48
C GLU A 184 6.28 -8.41 2.34
N THR A 185 5.52 -9.29 1.69
CA THR A 185 4.75 -10.36 2.34
C THR A 185 4.35 -11.40 1.28
N HIS A 186 3.73 -12.48 1.71
CA HIS A 186 3.26 -13.57 0.86
C HIS A 186 1.74 -13.62 0.81
N ASN A 187 1.24 -14.05 -0.34
CA ASN A 187 -0.16 -14.47 -0.46
C ASN A 187 -0.35 -15.88 0.14
N THR A 188 -1.58 -16.34 0.30
CA THR A 188 -1.90 -17.69 0.82
C THR A 188 -1.46 -18.84 -0.09
N GLN A 189 -0.91 -18.55 -1.27
CA GLN A 189 -0.27 -19.50 -2.19
C GLN A 189 1.27 -19.42 -2.13
N PHE A 190 1.83 -18.67 -1.19
CA PHE A 190 3.26 -18.43 -0.97
C PHE A 190 3.99 -17.62 -2.07
N ASP A 191 3.26 -16.92 -2.94
CA ASP A 191 3.89 -15.93 -3.82
C ASP A 191 4.18 -14.64 -3.06
N THR A 192 5.39 -14.11 -3.26
CA THR A 192 5.80 -12.83 -2.69
C THR A 192 5.25 -11.66 -3.51
N PHE A 193 4.71 -10.65 -2.84
CA PHE A 193 4.49 -9.33 -3.43
C PHE A 193 5.11 -8.25 -2.55
N SER A 194 5.52 -7.15 -3.19
CA SER A 194 6.29 -6.11 -2.51
C SER A 194 6.00 -4.72 -3.07
N ARG A 195 6.36 -3.71 -2.29
CA ARG A 195 6.32 -2.31 -2.71
C ARG A 195 7.46 -1.51 -2.10
N ASN A 196 7.88 -0.46 -2.82
CA ASN A 196 8.99 0.38 -2.41
C ASN A 196 8.53 1.79 -2.07
N PHE A 197 9.15 2.35 -1.03
CA PHE A 197 9.15 3.77 -0.73
C PHE A 197 10.57 4.30 -0.94
N ASN A 198 10.73 5.28 -1.82
CA ASN A 198 12.04 5.84 -2.16
C ASN A 198 12.08 7.32 -1.81
N VAL A 199 13.11 7.72 -1.06
CA VAL A 199 13.48 9.12 -0.85
C VAL A 199 14.68 9.43 -1.73
N ASN A 200 14.59 10.49 -2.53
CA ASN A 200 15.61 10.85 -3.51
C ASN A 200 16.23 12.20 -3.15
N TRP A 201 17.54 12.20 -2.93
CA TRP A 201 18.34 13.40 -2.76
C TRP A 201 18.73 13.94 -4.12
N ARG A 202 18.40 15.20 -4.36
CA ARG A 202 18.63 15.89 -5.62
C ARG A 202 19.32 17.21 -5.36
N TRP A 203 20.07 17.66 -6.35
CA TRP A 203 20.59 19.01 -6.32
C TRP A 203 19.52 20.01 -6.73
N ARG A 204 19.62 21.22 -6.18
CA ARG A 204 18.76 22.33 -6.53
C ARG A 204 19.31 23.08 -7.73
N VAL A 205 18.46 23.37 -8.69
CA VAL A 205 18.73 24.32 -9.78
C VAL A 205 18.15 25.66 -9.36
N HIS A 206 18.92 26.73 -9.53
CA HIS A 206 18.52 28.10 -9.26
C HIS A 206 18.43 28.86 -10.58
N TYR A 207 17.35 29.59 -10.81
CA TYR A 207 17.19 30.37 -12.04
C TYR A 207 16.36 31.63 -11.81
N GLY A 208 16.65 32.67 -12.57
CA GLY A 208 15.95 33.94 -12.44
C GLY A 208 16.62 35.08 -13.20
N ASN A 209 16.07 36.27 -13.02
CA ASN A 209 16.59 37.51 -13.60
C ASN A 209 17.61 38.12 -12.64
N HIS A 210 18.72 38.64 -13.16
CA HIS A 210 19.66 39.44 -12.36
C HIS A 210 20.36 40.51 -13.19
N LEU A 211 20.60 41.68 -12.61
CA LEU A 211 21.20 42.83 -13.31
C LEU A 211 22.71 42.71 -13.46
N ASN A 212 23.39 42.13 -12.47
CA ASN A 212 24.84 41.99 -12.51
C ASN A 212 25.26 41.00 -13.61
N PRO A 213 26.37 41.27 -14.33
CA PRO A 213 26.92 40.35 -15.33
C PRO A 213 27.67 39.15 -14.69
N SER A 214 27.91 39.17 -13.39
CA SER A 214 28.50 38.05 -12.65
C SER A 214 27.76 37.89 -11.34
N LEU A 215 27.55 36.64 -10.94
CA LEU A 215 26.92 36.29 -9.66
C LEU A 215 27.97 35.79 -8.67
N ILE A 216 27.78 36.15 -7.40
CA ILE A 216 28.43 35.46 -6.27
C ILE A 216 27.47 34.40 -5.70
N GLU A 217 27.94 33.59 -4.74
CA GLU A 217 27.15 32.50 -4.14
C GLU A 217 25.80 33.01 -3.60
N ALA A 218 25.81 34.12 -2.86
CA ALA A 218 24.61 34.72 -2.29
C ALA A 218 23.59 35.12 -3.37
N ASP A 219 24.04 35.61 -4.53
CA ASP A 219 23.15 35.99 -5.63
C ASP A 219 22.50 34.75 -6.26
N VAL A 220 23.26 33.65 -6.41
CA VAL A 220 22.74 32.38 -6.95
C VAL A 220 21.63 31.83 -6.06
N LEU A 221 21.86 31.80 -4.75
CA LEU A 221 20.88 31.31 -3.78
C LEU A 221 19.64 32.21 -3.69
N ALA A 222 19.79 33.51 -4.00
CA ALA A 222 18.71 34.50 -4.00
C ALA A 222 17.93 34.61 -5.33
N LEU A 223 18.30 33.84 -6.36
CA LEU A 223 17.53 33.82 -7.62
C LEU A 223 16.06 33.46 -7.36
N SER A 224 15.17 34.12 -8.11
CA SER A 224 13.73 34.14 -7.83
C SER A 224 13.04 32.77 -7.89
N ASN A 225 13.63 31.80 -8.60
CA ASN A 225 13.09 30.46 -8.72
C ASN A 225 14.16 29.41 -8.41
N SER A 226 13.71 28.30 -7.84
CA SER A 226 14.55 27.12 -7.68
C SER A 226 13.73 25.84 -7.68
N LEU A 227 14.35 24.73 -8.05
CA LEU A 227 13.71 23.41 -8.04
C LEU A 227 14.73 22.29 -7.86
N LEU A 228 14.30 21.17 -7.28
CA LEU A 228 15.12 19.96 -7.17
C LEU A 228 15.08 19.17 -8.49
N ALA A 229 16.25 18.95 -9.09
CA ALA A 229 16.37 18.35 -10.43
C ALA A 229 17.32 17.15 -10.46
N THR A 230 17.20 16.35 -11.52
CA THR A 230 18.14 15.25 -11.85
C THR A 230 19.06 15.59 -13.02
N GLY A 231 18.92 16.78 -13.60
CA GLY A 231 19.67 17.23 -14.79
C GLY A 231 19.30 18.67 -15.15
N TYR A 232 19.98 19.22 -16.16
CA TYR A 232 19.76 20.59 -16.65
C TYR A 232 18.60 20.68 -17.67
N ALA A 233 18.24 19.57 -18.33
CA ALA A 233 17.35 19.60 -19.49
C ALA A 233 15.91 19.91 -19.08
N ARG A 234 15.41 21.10 -19.43
CA ARG A 234 14.08 21.63 -19.09
C ARG A 234 13.86 22.97 -19.79
N THR A 235 12.59 23.39 -19.89
CA THR A 235 12.21 24.79 -20.17
C THR A 235 12.11 25.59 -18.88
N TYR A 236 12.91 26.66 -18.79
CA TYR A 236 12.92 27.62 -17.69
C TYR A 236 12.15 28.87 -18.11
N ASN A 237 11.11 29.21 -17.35
CA ASN A 237 10.27 30.37 -17.62
C ASN A 237 10.82 31.62 -16.94
N PHE A 238 11.03 32.70 -17.70
CA PHE A 238 11.48 33.99 -17.17
C PHE A 238 10.42 35.07 -17.42
N PRO A 239 9.84 35.68 -16.38
CA PRO A 239 8.87 36.75 -16.58
C PRO A 239 9.52 38.00 -17.18
N ALA A 240 8.69 38.87 -17.76
CA ALA A 240 9.11 40.18 -18.26
C ALA A 240 9.68 41.04 -17.13
N GLN A 241 11.01 41.10 -17.06
CA GLN A 241 11.78 41.84 -16.06
C GLN A 241 13.15 42.14 -16.64
N GLU A 242 13.65 43.35 -16.35
CA GLU A 242 15.01 43.75 -16.72
C GLU A 242 16.06 42.86 -16.06
N GLY A 243 17.08 42.49 -16.84
CA GLY A 243 18.25 41.75 -16.40
C GLY A 243 18.67 40.66 -17.36
N TYR A 244 19.79 40.03 -17.04
CA TYR A 244 20.22 38.80 -17.67
C TYR A 244 19.39 37.63 -17.15
N LYS A 245 19.15 36.63 -18.00
CA LYS A 245 18.50 35.39 -17.59
C LYS A 245 19.58 34.41 -17.13
N TYR A 246 19.49 33.97 -15.88
CA TYR A 246 20.44 33.05 -15.26
C TYR A 246 19.82 31.68 -15.05
N ILE A 247 20.57 30.63 -15.38
CA ILE A 247 20.26 29.24 -15.05
C ILE A 247 21.51 28.62 -14.44
N CYS A 248 21.44 28.33 -13.14
CA CYS A 248 22.55 27.85 -12.34
C CYS A 248 22.25 26.42 -11.89
N TYR A 249 23.09 25.46 -12.30
CA TYR A 249 22.91 24.06 -11.94
C TYR A 249 24.27 23.37 -11.69
N PRO A 250 24.31 22.26 -10.92
CA PRO A 250 25.56 21.58 -10.60
C PRO A 250 26.32 21.10 -11.83
N THR A 251 27.65 21.19 -11.77
CA THR A 251 28.55 20.72 -12.82
C THR A 251 28.40 19.22 -13.12
N SER A 252 27.96 18.43 -12.14
CA SER A 252 27.65 17.00 -12.30
C SER A 252 26.53 16.71 -13.30
N PHE A 253 25.73 17.72 -13.69
CA PHE A 253 24.71 17.55 -14.73
C PHE A 253 25.29 17.62 -16.15
N GLY A 254 26.56 18.01 -16.30
CA GLY A 254 27.19 18.22 -17.60
C GLY A 254 26.83 19.56 -18.24
N LEU A 255 27.40 19.84 -19.40
CA LEU A 255 27.10 21.04 -20.17
C LEU A 255 25.90 20.80 -21.08
N TYR A 256 24.99 21.76 -21.18
CA TYR A 256 23.95 21.72 -22.21
C TYR A 256 24.58 21.83 -23.60
N SER A 257 23.90 21.27 -24.60
CA SER A 257 24.32 21.35 -26.01
C SER A 257 23.66 22.50 -26.76
N LYS A 258 22.44 22.86 -26.36
CA LYS A 258 21.63 23.90 -27.02
C LYS A 258 20.76 24.64 -26.00
N ALA A 259 20.64 25.95 -26.21
CA ALA A 259 19.67 26.82 -25.55
C ALA A 259 18.78 27.47 -26.62
N ASP A 260 17.47 27.24 -26.55
CA ASP A 260 16.50 27.81 -27.47
C ASP A 260 15.23 28.25 -26.76
N ASP A 261 14.52 29.18 -27.37
CA ASP A 261 13.17 29.54 -26.97
C ASP A 261 12.18 28.61 -27.65
N PRO A 262 11.46 27.74 -26.91
CA PRO A 262 10.56 26.77 -27.50
C PRO A 262 9.35 27.42 -28.17
N ASP A 263 8.99 28.66 -27.82
CA ASP A 263 7.80 29.33 -28.37
C ASP A 263 8.08 29.88 -29.77
N THR A 264 9.28 30.40 -29.99
CA THR A 264 9.69 30.97 -31.28
C THR A 264 10.56 30.04 -32.12
N GLY A 265 11.17 29.04 -31.49
CA GLY A 265 12.15 28.13 -32.11
C GLY A 265 13.54 28.73 -32.31
N PHE A 266 13.76 29.99 -31.92
CA PHE A 266 15.05 30.66 -32.09
C PHE A 266 16.03 30.27 -30.99
N GLN A 267 17.31 30.22 -31.34
CA GLN A 267 18.37 30.02 -30.36
C GLN A 267 18.51 31.24 -29.45
N VAL A 268 18.74 31.00 -28.17
CA VAL A 268 19.01 32.05 -27.18
C VAL A 268 20.52 32.17 -27.03
N ALA A 269 21.05 33.37 -27.30
CA ALA A 269 22.48 33.62 -27.17
C ALA A 269 22.90 33.60 -25.69
N MET A 270 23.74 32.63 -25.32
CA MET A 270 24.28 32.45 -23.98
C MET A 270 25.79 32.73 -23.96
N GLN A 271 26.30 33.20 -22.81
CA GLN A 271 27.73 33.25 -22.55
C GLN A 271 28.27 31.86 -22.21
N ALA A 272 29.59 31.69 -22.36
CA ALA A 272 30.26 30.52 -21.81
C ALA A 272 30.03 30.44 -20.29
N PRO A 273 29.72 29.25 -19.74
CA PRO A 273 29.45 29.10 -18.32
C PRO A 273 30.67 29.42 -17.48
N VAL A 274 30.43 30.08 -16.35
CA VAL A 274 31.42 30.23 -15.28
C VAL A 274 31.15 29.16 -14.23
N ILE A 275 32.20 28.62 -13.63
CA ILE A 275 32.08 27.69 -12.51
C ILE A 275 32.15 28.48 -11.21
N LEU A 276 31.20 28.23 -10.31
CA LEU A 276 31.15 28.82 -8.97
C LEU A 276 30.81 27.72 -7.96
N SER A 277 31.58 27.62 -6.87
CA SER A 277 31.24 26.75 -5.76
C SER A 277 30.10 27.36 -4.95
N VAL A 278 29.05 26.58 -4.70
CA VAL A 278 27.85 27.02 -3.98
C VAL A 278 27.59 26.07 -2.82
N MET A 279 27.54 26.60 -1.61
CA MET A 279 27.09 25.90 -0.41
C MET A 279 25.58 26.05 -0.23
N ASN A 280 24.86 24.95 -0.09
CA ASN A 280 23.43 24.99 0.19
C ASN A 280 23.13 25.24 1.68
N SER A 281 21.86 25.43 2.02
CA SER A 281 21.40 25.65 3.40
C SER A 281 21.64 24.47 4.35
N HIS A 282 22.05 23.31 3.82
CA HIS A 282 22.41 22.11 4.58
C HIS A 282 23.92 21.94 4.74
N GLY A 283 24.72 22.94 4.36
CA GLY A 283 26.18 22.93 4.54
C GLY A 283 26.94 22.06 3.55
N VAL A 284 26.30 21.59 2.48
CA VAL A 284 26.96 20.83 1.41
C VAL A 284 27.32 21.77 0.27
N ALA A 285 28.60 21.81 -0.06
CA ALA A 285 29.12 22.57 -1.21
C ALA A 285 29.23 21.69 -2.45
N THR A 286 28.90 22.26 -3.61
CA THR A 286 29.17 21.67 -4.92
C THR A 286 29.38 22.78 -5.96
N ASP A 287 30.08 22.45 -7.04
CA ASP A 287 30.36 23.40 -8.11
C ASP A 287 29.17 23.48 -9.07
N TYR A 288 28.78 24.71 -9.42
CA TYR A 288 27.69 25.01 -10.34
C TYR A 288 28.22 25.63 -11.64
N TYR A 289 27.62 25.26 -12.77
CA TYR A 289 27.67 26.07 -13.97
C TYR A 289 26.70 27.25 -13.83
N ILE A 290 27.23 28.46 -13.96
CA ILE A 290 26.47 29.71 -13.97
C ILE A 290 26.29 30.12 -15.43
N ASN A 291 25.11 29.81 -15.97
CA ASN A 291 24.77 30.09 -17.37
C ASN A 291 23.97 31.39 -17.44
N ARG A 292 24.35 32.28 -18.35
CA ARG A 292 23.74 33.60 -18.51
C ARG A 292 23.48 33.91 -19.97
N THR A 293 22.40 34.61 -20.27
CA THR A 293 22.22 35.25 -21.58
C THR A 293 23.33 36.26 -21.88
N THR A 294 23.70 36.39 -23.16
CA THR A 294 24.69 37.38 -23.62
C THR A 294 24.25 38.80 -23.34
N ASN A 295 22.97 39.09 -23.63
CA ASN A 295 22.37 40.40 -23.47
C ASN A 295 21.34 40.40 -22.34
N VAL A 296 21.07 41.60 -21.81
CA VAL A 296 19.90 41.87 -20.99
C VAL A 296 18.64 41.68 -21.84
N ILE A 297 17.63 41.00 -21.30
CA ILE A 297 16.35 40.76 -21.97
C ILE A 297 15.25 41.24 -21.03
N ASN A 298 14.50 42.26 -21.44
CA ASN A 298 13.43 42.84 -20.61
C ASN A 298 12.08 42.13 -20.81
N GLY A 299 11.91 41.47 -21.96
CA GLY A 299 10.73 40.68 -22.27
C GLY A 299 10.65 39.38 -21.47
N GLU A 300 9.44 38.82 -21.46
CA GLU A 300 9.24 37.43 -21.07
C GLU A 300 9.91 36.52 -22.10
N ILE A 301 10.53 35.44 -21.63
CA ILE A 301 11.15 34.44 -22.49
C ILE A 301 11.17 33.09 -21.79
N ASN A 302 10.95 32.03 -22.55
CA ASN A 302 11.16 30.66 -22.13
C ASN A 302 12.50 30.19 -22.68
N ILE A 303 13.37 29.64 -21.84
CA ILE A 303 14.67 29.10 -22.29
C ILE A 303 14.67 27.61 -22.04
N ARG A 304 14.69 26.81 -23.11
CA ARG A 304 14.87 25.37 -23.06
C ARG A 304 16.34 25.02 -23.20
N LEU A 305 16.86 24.27 -22.23
CA LEU A 305 18.17 23.64 -22.32
C LEU A 305 18.01 22.17 -22.75
N SER A 306 18.84 21.71 -23.70
CA SER A 306 18.93 20.32 -24.16
C SER A 306 20.37 19.90 -24.39
#